data_AF-A0A7Y4TXR9-F1
#
_entry.id   AF-A0A7Y4TXR9-F1
#
_cell.length_a   1.000
_cell.length_b   1.000
_cell.length_c   1.000
_cell.angle_alpha   90.00
_cell.angle_beta   90.00
_cell.angle_gamma   90.00
#
_symmetry.space_group_name_H-M   'P 1'
#
loop_
_entity.id
_entity.type
_entity.pdbx_description
1 polymer ?
#
loop_
_entity_poly.entity_id
_entity_poly.type
_entity_poly.pdbx_seq_one_letter_code
_entity_poly.pdbx_strand_id
1 'polypeptide(L)' 'MGKRKMINFAMPGTGQYEDVEEEGMPKPCAMGIPWVNVDTLSTIARRTIPRTGPKGEILPPQPVQRKA' A
#
# COMPACT_ATOMS: atom_id res chain seq x y z
N MET A 1 19.04 1.34 20.61
CA MET A 1 18.29 1.47 19.36
C MET A 1 16.92 0.83 19.55
N GLY A 2 15.85 1.53 19.21
CA GLY A 2 14.48 1.04 19.37
C GLY A 2 14.09 0.13 18.20
N LYS A 3 13.49 -1.01 18.50
CA LYS A 3 12.85 -1.88 17.52
C LYS A 3 11.34 -1.66 17.58
N ARG A 4 10.70 -1.59 16.42
CA ARG A 4 9.24 -1.54 16.31
C ARG A 4 8.72 -2.72 15.50
N LYS A 5 7.53 -3.20 15.83
CA LYS A 5 6.82 -4.18 15.00
C LYS A 5 6.16 -3.48 13.82
N MET A 6 6.42 -3.97 12.62
CA MET A 6 5.78 -3.53 11.38
C MET A 6 4.95 -4.68 10.80
N ILE A 7 3.78 -4.38 10.25
CA ILE A 7 2.96 -5.38 9.57
C ILE A 7 3.23 -5.31 8.07
N ASN A 8 3.57 -6.46 7.48
CA ASN A 8 3.76 -6.66 6.05
C ASN A 8 2.54 -7.38 5.46
N PHE A 9 1.63 -6.61 4.87
CA PHE A 9 0.38 -7.13 4.29
C PHE A 9 0.59 -7.88 2.96
N ALA A 10 1.80 -7.85 2.39
CA ALA A 10 2.14 -8.68 1.24
C ALA A 10 2.47 -10.13 1.63
N MET A 11 2.72 -10.41 2.92
CA MET A 11 2.95 -11.75 3.45
C MET A 11 1.65 -12.33 4.05
N PRO A 12 1.07 -13.39 3.47
CA PRO A 12 -0.08 -14.06 4.07
C PRO A 12 0.33 -14.92 5.27
N GLY A 13 -0.59 -15.13 6.22
CA GLY A 13 -0.40 -16.07 7.34
C GLY A 13 0.11 -15.44 8.63
N THR A 14 0.72 -16.22 9.53
CA THR A 14 1.12 -15.77 10.89
C THR A 14 2.48 -15.05 10.97
N GLY A 15 3.16 -14.86 9.83
CA GLY A 15 4.47 -14.22 9.72
C GLY A 15 4.45 -12.75 9.27
N GLN A 16 3.32 -12.06 9.41
CA GLN A 16 3.13 -10.69 8.89
C GLN A 16 3.90 -9.65 9.70
N TYR A 17 4.37 -9.98 10.91
CA TYR A 17 5.02 -9.03 11.80
C TYR A 17 6.54 -9.13 11.66
N GLU A 18 7.18 -8.02 11.33
CA GLU A 18 8.63 -7.89 11.24
C GLU A 18 9.13 -6.87 12.27
N ASP A 19 10.19 -7.21 13.01
CA ASP A 19 10.88 -6.24 13.86
C ASP A 19 11.79 -5.38 12.98
N VAL A 20 11.54 -4.07 12.96
CA VAL A 20 12.27 -3.11 12.11
C VAL A 20 13.00 -2.11 12.98
N GLU A 21 14.28 -1.87 12.67
CA GLU A 21 15.10 -0.84 13.31
C GLU A 21 14.56 0.56 12.99
N GLU A 22 14.42 1.37 14.02
CA GLU A 22 14.02 2.77 13.97
C GLU A 22 15.26 3.66 13.97
N GLU A 23 16.04 3.63 12.89
CA GLU A 23 17.24 4.47 12.68
C GLU A 23 16.86 5.92 12.33
N GLY A 24 16.00 6.56 13.14
CA GLY A 24 15.62 7.96 12.99
C GLY A 24 14.78 8.29 11.74
N MET A 25 14.48 7.31 10.90
CA MET A 25 13.60 7.47 9.74
C MET A 25 12.20 6.96 10.06
N PRO A 26 11.14 7.79 9.93
CA PRO A 26 9.77 7.34 10.11
C PRO A 26 9.44 6.32 9.02
N LYS A 27 9.33 5.05 9.40
CA LYS A 27 8.91 3.97 8.53
C LYS A 27 7.42 3.68 8.80
N PRO A 28 6.60 3.41 7.76
CA PRO A 28 5.18 3.15 7.95
C PRO A 28 4.95 1.91 8.83
N CYS A 29 3.88 1.92 9.64
CA CYS A 29 3.51 0.79 10.51
C CYS A 29 2.92 -0.39 9.74
N ALA A 30 2.38 -0.12 8.55
CA ALA A 30 1.83 -1.09 7.60
C ALA A 30 2.54 -0.95 6.26
N MET A 31 3.11 -2.04 5.76
CA MET A 31 3.73 -2.13 4.43
C MET A 31 2.95 -3.05 3.52
N GLY A 32 3.02 -2.80 2.22
CA GLY A 32 2.32 -3.60 1.21
C GLY A 32 0.84 -3.23 1.02
N ILE A 33 0.31 -2.25 1.76
CA ILE A 33 -1.03 -1.71 1.50
C ILE A 33 -0.91 -0.62 0.42
N PRO A 34 -1.65 -0.73 -0.69
CA PRO A 34 -1.73 0.36 -1.66
C PRO A 34 -2.32 1.62 -1.02
N TRP A 35 -1.87 2.80 -1.47
CA TRP A 35 -2.40 4.09 -1.04
C TRP A 35 -3.94 4.14 -1.04
N VAL A 36 -4.55 3.49 -2.02
CA VAL A 36 -6.00 3.34 -2.15
C VAL A 36 -6.35 1.87 -2.01
N ASN A 37 -7.28 1.53 -1.11
CA ASN A 37 -7.75 0.16 -0.93
C ASN A 37 -8.41 -0.39 -2.22
N VAL A 38 -8.46 -1.72 -2.35
CA VAL A 38 -8.92 -2.41 -3.58
C VAL A 38 -10.40 -2.11 -3.91
N ASP A 39 -11.26 -2.00 -2.90
CA ASP A 39 -12.68 -1.68 -3.06
C ASP A 39 -12.87 -0.26 -3.61
N THR A 40 -12.05 0.68 -3.14
CA THR A 40 -12.02 2.06 -3.62
C THR A 40 -11.46 2.11 -5.03
N LEU A 41 -10.42 1.34 -5.36
CA LEU A 41 -9.93 1.22 -6.74
C LEU A 41 -11.02 0.70 -7.70
N SER A 42 -11.80 -0.29 -7.26
CA SER A 42 -12.94 -0.82 -8.02
C SER A 42 -14.02 0.24 -8.24
N THR A 43 -14.29 1.06 -7.23
CA THR A 43 -15.25 2.17 -7.31
C THR A 43 -14.76 3.29 -8.23
N ILE A 44 -13.49 3.68 -8.13
CA ILE A 44 -12.85 4.67 -9.01
C ILE A 44 -12.93 4.23 -10.47
N ALA A 45 -12.63 2.96 -10.75
CA ALA A 45 -12.72 2.39 -12.10
C ALA A 45 -14.14 2.41 -12.64
N ARG A 46 -15.15 2.03 -11.84
CA ARG A 46 -16.57 2.07 -12.23
C ARG A 46 -17.08 3.49 -12.51
N ARG A 47 -16.59 4.48 -11.76
CA ARG A 47 -16.99 5.88 -11.89
C ARG A 47 -16.15 6.67 -12.90
N THR A 48 -15.13 6.05 -13.50
CA THR A 48 -14.21 6.71 -14.46
C THR A 48 -13.54 7.95 -13.85
N ILE A 49 -13.24 7.92 -12.55
CA ILE A 49 -12.56 9.01 -11.84
C ILE A 49 -11.04 8.83 -12.00
N PRO A 50 -10.25 9.90 -12.18
CA PRO A 50 -8.79 9.80 -12.17
C PRO A 50 -8.26 9.31 -10.81
N ARG A 51 -7.32 8.37 -10.83
CA ARG A 51 -6.62 7.96 -9.60
C ARG A 51 -5.68 9.07 -9.14
N THR A 52 -5.57 9.24 -7.83
CA THR A 52 -4.64 10.19 -7.23
C THR A 52 -3.62 9.49 -6.34
N GLY A 53 -2.43 10.08 -6.24
CA GLY A 53 -1.41 9.70 -5.28
C GLY A 53 -1.62 10.35 -3.91
N PRO A 54 -0.70 10.10 -2.97
CA PRO A 54 -0.79 10.60 -1.59
C PRO A 54 -0.85 12.12 -1.47
N LYS A 55 -0.38 12.85 -2.48
CA LYS A 55 -0.35 14.32 -2.50
C LYS A 55 -1.37 14.91 -3.47
N GLY A 56 -2.33 14.11 -3.94
CA GLY A 56 -3.40 14.55 -4.84
C GLY A 56 -3.00 14.64 -6.31
N GLU A 57 -1.77 14.27 -6.67
CA GLU A 57 -1.30 14.20 -8.04
C GLU A 57 -2.05 13.12 -8.84
N ILE A 58 -2.43 13.41 -10.07
CA ILE A 58 -3.10 12.45 -10.94
C ILE A 58 -2.10 11.37 -11.35
N LEU A 59 -2.44 10.11 -11.08
CA LEU A 59 -1.64 8.96 -11.45
C LEU A 59 -1.98 8.51 -12.87
N PRO A 60 -0.98 8.04 -13.65
CA PRO A 60 -1.23 7.48 -14.96
C PRO A 60 -2.15 6.26 -14.86
N PRO A 61 -2.95 5.98 -15.90
CA PRO A 61 -3.79 4.79 -15.93
C PRO A 61 -2.91 3.54 -15.79
N GLN A 62 -3.16 2.72 -14.77
CA GLN A 62 -2.44 1.46 -14.64
C GLN A 62 -2.81 0.53 -15.82
N PRO A 63 -1.83 -0.11 -16.47
CA PRO A 63 -2.13 -1.17 -17.41
C PRO A 63 -2.87 -2.27 -16.63
N VAL A 64 -4.00 -2.73 -17.18
CA VAL A 64 -4.73 -3.86 -16.63
C VAL A 64 -3.80 -5.07 -16.77
N GLN A 65 -3.07 -5.43 -15.70
CA GLN A 65 -2.37 -6.71 -15.65
C GLN A 65 -3.44 -7.80 -15.64
N ARG A 66 -3.81 -8.27 -16.83
CA ARG A 66 -4.52 -9.53 -16.98
C ARG A 66 -3.56 -10.60 -16.47
N LYS A 67 -3.88 -11.21 -15.33
CA LYS A 67 -3.25 -12.47 -14.94
C LYS A 67 -3.51 -13.46 -16.08
N ALA A 68 -2.43 -13.98 -16.67
CA ALA A 68 -2.48 -15.16 -17.53
C ALA A 68 -2.89 -16.39 -16.70
#